data_AF-A0AAW1MGZ6-F1
#
_entry.id   AF-A0AAW1MGZ6-F1
#
_cell.length_a   1.000
_cell.length_b   1.000
_cell.length_c   1.000
_cell.angle_alpha   90.00
_cell.angle_beta   90.00
_cell.angle_gamma   90.00
#
_symmetry.space_group_name_H-M   'P 1'
#
loop_
_entity.id
_entity.type
_entity.pdbx_description
1 polymer ?
#
loop_
_entity_poly.entity_id
_entity_poly.type
_entity_poly.pdbx_seq_one_letter_code
_entity_poly.pdbx_strand_id
1 'polypeptide(L)'
;MMTNPSESKNKDYQEVKRGAKKVCRKKKRNHIDNKLSLIEDHYVNKEIRNFYQECKKSRKTYVPLPQYIKDKEGSLMADKAAKLTRWKEYFAELLSENDVLESELEWEETEHTRRMDSGSSN
;
A
#
# COMPACT_ATOMS: atom_id res chain seq x y z
N MET A 1 25.14 47.47 13.13
CA MET A 1 23.85 46.74 13.09
C MET A 1 24.12 45.31 13.51
N MET A 2 23.65 44.88 14.68
CA MET A 2 23.81 43.50 15.13
C MET A 2 22.76 42.61 14.45
N THR A 3 23.20 41.64 13.65
CA THR A 3 22.32 40.59 13.10
C THR A 3 21.91 39.66 14.22
N ASN A 4 20.61 39.52 14.45
CA ASN A 4 20.08 38.58 15.43
C ASN A 4 20.56 37.14 15.08
N PRO A 5 21.15 36.37 16.01
CA PRO A 5 21.66 35.02 15.73
C PRO A 5 20.60 34.08 15.15
N SER A 6 19.33 34.27 15.53
CA SER A 6 18.17 33.52 15.02
C SER A 6 17.82 33.87 13.57
N GLU A 7 18.11 35.09 13.11
CA GLU A 7 17.90 35.50 11.72
C GLU A 7 18.99 34.93 10.80
N SER A 8 20.24 34.89 11.28
CA SER A 8 21.35 34.28 10.53
C SER A 8 21.10 32.78 10.28
N LYS A 9 20.78 32.02 11.34
CA LYS A 9 20.49 30.58 11.22
C LYS A 9 19.31 30.28 10.30
N ASN A 10 18.28 31.14 10.31
CA ASN A 10 17.15 31.02 9.39
C ASN A 10 17.57 31.25 7.94
N LYS A 11 18.44 32.23 7.66
CA LYS A 11 18.95 32.48 6.30
C LYS A 11 19.74 31.27 5.79
N ASP A 12 20.64 30.73 6.62
CA ASP A 12 21.43 29.54 6.26
C ASP A 12 20.54 28.34 5.92
N TYR A 13 19.51 28.08 6.75
CA TYR A 13 18.53 27.03 6.47
C TYR A 13 17.78 27.26 5.15
N GLN A 14 17.35 28.49 4.87
CA GLN A 14 16.66 28.82 3.62
C GLN A 14 17.57 28.64 2.41
N GLU A 15 18.86 28.95 2.52
CA GLU A 15 19.84 28.74 1.45
C GLU A 15 20.05 27.26 1.16
N VAL A 16 20.26 26.43 2.20
CA VAL A 16 20.37 24.98 2.05
C VAL A 16 19.08 24.40 1.44
N LYS A 17 17.91 24.85 1.90
CA LYS A 17 16.60 24.45 1.35
C LYS A 17 16.44 24.84 -0.12
N ARG A 18 16.89 26.03 -0.52
CA ARG A 18 16.89 26.49 -1.92
C ARG A 18 17.81 25.61 -2.77
N GLY A 19 19.01 25.30 -2.28
CA GLY A 19 19.94 24.37 -2.89
C GLY A 19 19.34 22.99 -3.12
N ALA A 20 18.77 22.39 -2.08
CA ALA A 20 18.09 21.10 -2.14
C ALA A 20 16.94 21.11 -3.16
N LYS A 21 16.07 22.12 -3.14
CA LYS A 21 14.98 22.28 -4.13
C LYS A 21 15.52 22.40 -5.56
N LYS A 22 16.63 23.11 -5.77
CA LYS A 22 17.28 23.23 -7.09
C LYS A 22 17.75 21.85 -7.59
N VAL A 23 18.37 21.05 -6.73
CA VAL A 23 18.79 19.68 -7.04
C VAL A 23 17.60 18.80 -7.37
N CYS A 24 16.54 18.79 -6.55
CA CYS A 24 15.34 17.99 -6.80
C CYS A 24 14.67 18.37 -8.13
N ARG A 25 14.55 19.66 -8.44
CA ARG A 25 14.00 20.13 -9.72
C ARG A 25 14.86 19.70 -10.90
N LYS A 26 16.20 19.82 -10.80
CA LYS A 26 17.13 19.36 -11.85
C LYS A 26 17.00 17.85 -12.07
N LYS A 27 17.05 17.05 -10.99
CA LYS A 27 16.88 15.59 -11.08
C LYS A 27 15.53 15.20 -11.68
N LYS A 28 14.45 15.88 -11.30
CA LYS A 28 13.12 15.64 -11.87
C LYS A 28 13.09 15.91 -13.38
N ARG A 29 13.67 17.03 -13.84
CA ARG A 29 13.77 17.34 -15.28
C ARG A 29 14.57 16.27 -16.02
N ASN A 30 15.80 16.00 -15.57
CA ASN A 30 16.64 14.97 -16.19
C ASN A 30 15.95 13.60 -16.24
N HIS A 31 15.20 13.22 -15.21
CA HIS A 31 14.43 11.96 -15.22
C HIS A 31 13.34 11.95 -16.31
N ILE A 32 12.64 13.07 -16.50
CA ILE A 32 11.63 13.21 -17.55
C ILE A 32 12.29 13.19 -18.92
N ASP A 33 13.37 13.94 -19.10
CA ASP A 33 14.12 14.01 -20.36
C ASP A 33 14.64 12.62 -20.76
N ASN A 34 15.22 11.87 -19.82
CA ASN A 34 15.68 10.50 -20.06
C ASN A 34 14.53 9.56 -20.45
N LYS A 35 13.34 9.72 -19.84
CA LYS A 35 12.16 8.94 -20.21
C LYS A 35 11.67 9.26 -21.62
N LEU A 36 11.72 10.53 -22.03
CA LEU A 36 11.34 10.94 -23.38
C LEU A 36 12.33 10.37 -24.41
N SER A 37 13.63 10.48 -24.17
CA SER A 37 14.66 9.87 -25.02
C SER A 37 14.43 8.36 -25.18
N LEU A 38 14.13 7.64 -24.10
CA LEU A 38 13.85 6.21 -24.16
C LEU A 38 12.61 5.90 -25.03
N ILE A 39 11.55 6.70 -24.93
CA ILE A 39 10.34 6.55 -25.76
C ILE A 39 10.68 6.79 -27.23
N GLU A 40 11.48 7.80 -27.54
CA GLU A 40 11.96 8.09 -28.90
C GLU A 40 12.80 6.94 -29.46
N ASP A 41 13.71 6.39 -28.66
CA ASP A 41 14.53 5.23 -29.02
C ASP A 41 13.67 4.01 -29.35
N HIS A 42 12.65 3.71 -28.53
CA HIS A 42 11.71 2.62 -28.82
C HIS A 42 10.96 2.83 -30.14
N TYR A 43 10.64 4.07 -30.50
CA TYR A 43 9.99 4.38 -31.78
C TYR A 43 10.94 4.17 -32.96
N VAL A 44 12.17 4.69 -32.87
CA VAL A 44 13.21 4.53 -33.90
C VAL A 44 13.55 3.06 -34.13
N ASN A 45 13.65 2.27 -33.05
CA ASN A 45 13.96 0.85 -33.10
C ASN A 45 12.75 -0.04 -33.48
N LYS A 46 11.60 0.55 -33.80
CA LYS A 46 10.35 -0.15 -34.15
C LYS A 46 9.83 -1.09 -33.05
N GLU A 47 10.16 -0.81 -31.79
CA GLU A 47 9.69 -1.56 -30.63
C GLU A 47 8.29 -1.09 -30.18
N ILE A 48 7.30 -1.30 -31.05
CA ILE A 48 5.94 -0.74 -30.91
C ILE A 48 5.32 -1.06 -29.54
N ARG A 49 5.49 -2.28 -29.04
CA ARG A 49 4.95 -2.69 -27.73
C ARG A 49 5.55 -1.89 -26.58
N ASN A 50 6.88 -1.71 -26.58
CA ASN A 50 7.60 -0.99 -25.54
C ASN A 50 7.24 0.49 -25.58
N PHE A 51 7.18 1.07 -26.79
CA PHE A 51 6.73 2.43 -27.02
C PHE A 51 5.36 2.70 -26.37
N TYR A 52 4.34 1.90 -26.69
CA TYR A 52 3.00 2.09 -26.13
C TYR A 52 2.95 1.87 -24.61
N GLN A 53 3.72 0.92 -24.07
CA GLN A 53 3.80 0.70 -22.63
C GLN A 53 4.41 1.92 -21.91
N GLU A 54 5.51 2.47 -22.41
CA GLU A 54 6.14 3.65 -21.82
C GLU A 54 5.27 4.91 -21.98
N CYS A 55 4.60 5.10 -23.12
CA CYS A 55 3.59 6.16 -23.28
C CYS A 55 2.42 6.01 -22.29
N LYS A 56 1.96 4.78 -22.03
CA LYS A 56 0.90 4.53 -21.05
C LYS A 56 1.37 4.85 -19.63
N LYS A 57 2.62 4.49 -19.28
CA LYS A 57 3.22 4.79 -17.98
C LYS A 57 3.43 6.29 -17.78
N SER A 58 3.87 7.02 -18.81
CA SER A 58 4.11 8.47 -18.72
C SER A 58 2.82 9.27 -18.55
N ARG A 59 1.71 8.80 -19.12
CA ARG A 59 0.36 9.39 -18.96
C ARG A 59 -0.32 9.01 -17.65
N LYS A 60 0.19 8.00 -16.92
CA LYS A 60 -0.43 7.56 -15.67
C LYS A 60 -0.32 8.68 -14.64
N THR A 61 -1.44 9.32 -14.35
CA THR A 61 -1.56 10.27 -13.26
C THR A 61 -1.50 9.54 -11.92
N TYR A 62 -1.19 10.29 -10.86
CA TYR A 62 -1.30 9.78 -9.51
C TYR A 62 -2.75 9.34 -9.26
N VAL A 63 -2.94 8.03 -9.06
CA VAL A 63 -4.21 7.47 -8.61
C VAL A 63 -4.10 7.39 -7.09
N PRO A 64 -4.85 8.22 -6.33
CA PRO A 64 -4.86 8.09 -4.88
C PRO A 64 -5.35 6.69 -4.52
N LEU A 65 -4.70 6.06 -3.54
CA LEU A 65 -5.24 4.87 -2.91
C LEU A 65 -6.65 5.20 -2.40
N PRO A 66 -7.63 4.31 -2.61
CA PRO A 66 -8.99 4.55 -2.14
C PRO A 66 -8.94 4.76 -0.63
N GLN A 67 -9.32 5.96 -0.20
CA GLN A 67 -9.40 6.32 1.22
C GLN A 67 -10.68 5.79 1.87
N TYR A 68 -11.38 4.85 1.25
CA TYR A 68 -12.67 4.36 1.71
C TYR A 68 -12.60 2.86 1.94
N ILE A 69 -13.13 2.41 3.07
CA ILE A 69 -13.32 0.99 3.39
C ILE A 69 -14.81 0.75 3.56
N LYS A 70 -15.31 -0.42 3.15
CA LYS A 70 -16.72 -0.78 3.36
C LYS A 70 -16.96 -1.20 4.81
N ASP A 71 -18.06 -0.76 5.41
CA ASP A 71 -18.56 -1.33 6.65
C ASP A 71 -19.21 -2.70 6.41
N LYS A 72 -19.82 -3.29 7.44
CA LYS A 72 -20.47 -4.60 7.35
C LYS A 72 -21.74 -4.53 6.49
N GLU A 73 -22.40 -3.39 6.50
CA GLU A 73 -23.63 -3.08 5.78
C GLU A 73 -23.38 -2.66 4.31
N GLY A 74 -22.10 -2.53 3.92
CA GLY A 74 -21.66 -2.20 2.56
C GLY A 74 -21.52 -0.71 2.27
N SER A 75 -21.73 0.18 3.24
CA SER A 75 -21.52 1.62 3.14
C SER A 75 -20.03 2.00 3.19
N LEU A 76 -19.67 3.12 2.56
CA LEU A 76 -18.29 3.58 2.44
C LEU A 76 -17.89 4.47 3.63
N MET A 77 -16.88 4.04 4.38
CA MET A 77 -16.30 4.77 5.50
C MET A 77 -14.97 5.42 5.15
N ALA A 78 -14.88 6.74 5.35
CA ALA A 78 -13.65 7.52 5.16
C ALA A 78 -12.88 7.78 6.46
N ASP A 79 -13.57 7.74 7.61
CA ASP A 79 -12.99 8.11 8.91
C ASP A 79 -11.88 7.14 9.34
N LYS A 80 -10.82 7.70 9.94
CA LYS A 80 -9.63 6.93 10.33
C LYS A 80 -9.91 6.04 11.55
N ALA A 81 -10.66 6.53 12.54
CA ALA A 81 -10.97 5.76 13.73
C ALA A 81 -11.93 4.62 13.38
N ALA A 82 -12.98 4.90 12.61
CA ALA A 82 -13.92 3.90 12.12
C ALA A 82 -13.24 2.77 11.33
N LYS A 83 -12.25 3.09 10.47
CA LYS A 83 -11.46 2.07 9.76
C LYS A 83 -10.72 1.14 10.70
N LEU A 84 -10.08 1.67 11.75
CA LEU A 84 -9.35 0.84 12.72
C LEU A 84 -10.30 -0.09 13.47
N THR A 85 -11.47 0.42 13.86
CA THR A 85 -12.52 -0.41 14.49
C THR A 85 -13.00 -1.50 13.54
N ARG A 86 -13.29 -1.17 12.28
CA ARG A 86 -13.71 -2.16 11.28
C ARG A 86 -12.66 -3.24 11.03
N TRP A 87 -11.38 -2.87 11.00
CA TRP A 87 -10.28 -3.84 10.92
C TRP A 87 -10.22 -4.74 12.15
N LYS A 88 -10.35 -4.18 13.35
CA LYS A 88 -10.39 -4.96 14.60
C LYS A 88 -11.54 -5.97 14.58
N GLU A 89 -12.74 -5.55 14.18
CA GLU A 89 -13.90 -6.42 14.04
C GLU A 89 -13.68 -7.51 13.00
N TYR A 90 -13.17 -7.15 11.81
CA TYR A 90 -12.89 -8.12 10.74
C TYR A 90 -11.94 -9.21 11.20
N PHE A 91 -10.85 -8.84 11.87
CA PHE A 91 -9.89 -9.82 12.36
C PHE A 91 -10.47 -10.65 13.50
N ALA A 92 -11.23 -10.04 14.42
CA ALA A 92 -11.88 -10.79 15.49
C ALA A 92 -12.83 -11.88 14.92
N GLU A 93 -13.64 -11.52 13.92
CA GLU A 93 -14.55 -12.46 13.24
C GLU A 93 -13.76 -13.57 12.54
N LEU A 94 -12.79 -13.21 11.70
CA LEU A 94 -11.97 -14.16 10.94
C LEU A 94 -11.23 -15.16 11.83
N LEU A 95 -10.68 -14.69 12.95
CA LEU A 95 -9.99 -15.56 13.92
C LEU A 95 -10.98 -16.42 14.70
N SER A 96 -12.12 -15.87 15.12
CA SER A 96 -13.14 -16.64 15.83
C SER A 96 -13.78 -17.73 14.96
N GLU A 97 -13.99 -17.49 13.67
CA GLU A 97 -14.49 -18.50 12.73
C GLU A 97 -13.48 -19.65 12.55
N ASN A 98 -12.18 -19.33 12.54
CA ASN A 98 -11.14 -20.34 12.44
C ASN A 98 -11.06 -21.21 13.71
N ASP A 99 -11.16 -20.61 14.90
CA ASP A 99 -11.14 -21.34 16.17
C ASP A 99 -12.36 -22.27 16.32
N VAL A 100 -13.54 -21.82 15.86
CA VAL A 100 -14.76 -22.65 15.88
C VAL A 100 -14.61 -23.85 14.95
N LEU A 101 -14.12 -23.64 13.72
CA LEU A 101 -13.91 -24.73 12.76
C LEU A 101 -12.89 -25.77 13.25
N GLU A 102 -11.80 -25.32 13.86
CA GLU A 102 -10.76 -26.21 14.40
C GLU A 102 -11.32 -27.04 15.57
N SER A 103 -12.12 -26.41 16.45
CA SER A 103 -12.77 -27.12 17.56
C SER A 103 -13.87 -28.11 17.12
N GLU A 104 -14.57 -27.84 16.02
CA GLU A 104 -15.61 -28.71 15.47
C GLU A 104 -14.99 -29.96 14.82
N LEU A 105 -13.86 -29.80 14.12
CA LEU A 105 -13.08 -30.91 13.57
C LEU A 105 -12.50 -31.81 14.68
N GLU A 106 -12.00 -31.23 15.77
CA GLU A 106 -11.53 -32.01 16.93
C GLU A 106 -12.66 -32.78 17.63
N TRP A 107 -13.86 -32.20 17.72
CA TRP A 107 -15.05 -32.88 18.27
C TRP A 107 -15.49 -34.07 17.39
N GLU A 108 -15.45 -33.93 16.07
CA GLU A 108 -15.77 -35.02 15.15
C GLU A 108 -14.73 -36.16 15.21
N GLU A 109 -13.44 -35.85 15.31
CA GLU A 109 -12.37 -36.85 15.47
C GLU A 109 -12.45 -37.58 16.82
N THR A 110 -12.74 -36.88 17.91
CA THR A 110 -12.87 -37.48 19.25
C THR A 110 -14.13 -38.34 19.39
N GLU A 111 -15.24 -37.95 18.77
CA GLU A 111 -16.45 -38.78 18.72
C GLU A 111 -16.28 -40.00 17.81
N HIS A 112 -15.57 -39.85 16.68
CA HIS A 112 -15.25 -40.98 15.80
C HIS A 112 -14.36 -42.02 16.49
N THR A 113 -13.33 -41.59 17.23
CA THR A 113 -12.45 -42.49 18.01
C THR A 113 -13.19 -43.16 19.17
N ARG A 114 -14.03 -42.41 19.92
CA ARG A 114 -14.87 -42.95 21.00
C ARG A 114 -15.82 -44.04 20.51
N ARG A 115 -16.41 -43.88 19.32
CA ARG A 115 -17.30 -44.91 18.72
C ARG A 115 -16.53 -46.19 18.36
N MET A 116 -15.30 -46.07 17.86
CA MET A 116 -14.47 -47.23 17.50
C MET A 116 -14.02 -48.05 18.73
N ASP A 117 -13.70 -47.41 19.86
CA ASP A 117 -13.30 -48.12 21.09
C ASP A 117 -14.46 -48.82 21.81
N SER A 118 -15.69 -48.32 21.67
CA SER A 118 -16.88 -48.95 22.27
C SER A 118 -17.31 -50.27 21.59
N GLY A 119 -16.74 -50.59 20.43
CA GLY A 119 -17.03 -51.81 19.65
C GLY A 119 -16.10 -53.00 19.94
N SER A 120 -15.06 -52.83 20.77
CA SER A 120 -14.04 -53.86 21.03
C SER A 120 -14.11 -54.38 22.47
N SER A 121 -15.30 -54.80 22.90
CA SER A 121 -15.44 -55.66 24.08
C SER A 121 -16.59 -56.64 23.87
N ASN A 122 -16.28 -57.76 23.20
CA ASN A 122 -17.02 -59.01 23.28
C ASN A 122 -16.06 -60.17 23.08
#